data_AF-A0A4Q0VGX5-F1
#
_entry.id   AF-A0A4Q0VGX5-F1
#
_cell.length_a   1.000
_cell.length_b   1.000
_cell.length_c   1.000
_cell.angle_alpha   90.00
_cell.angle_beta   90.00
_cell.angle_gamma   90.00
#
_symmetry.space_group_name_H-M   'P 1'
#
loop_
_entity.id
_entity.type
_entity.pdbx_description
1 polymer ?
#
loop_
_entity_poly.entity_id
_entity_poly.type
_entity_poly.pdbx_seq_one_letter_code
_entity_poly.pdbx_strand_id
1 'polypeptide(L)'
;MKTRGKDVYLTGDIDGEQLAIYLIRLITGDVAAHPDATLIESEPTSEAANLVEPDATEDAALVPEFPADDPALPPLTVKDIFDLTKTSSDMPVRLDETHKFYDFQSDDLDIKEYAEAYHTNPEETRKMAEQLLDELMDLSQEINTATKTTDYTFRQYIGKPDFELLFAQVKNNHVDYFLFDDPKFIQIAKEAVPEQTSSDQPLTDATTGPAQPATDLAAELRQLKQLVDEDVLTPEEFKAKKKQLLGI
;
A
#
# COMPACT_ATOMS: atom_id res chain seq x y z
N MET A 1 31.80 -33.00 19.20
CA MET A 1 31.87 -32.67 17.75
C MET A 1 30.67 -31.80 17.43
N LYS A 2 30.86 -30.55 16.99
CA LYS A 2 29.75 -29.73 16.46
C LYS A 2 29.44 -30.27 15.07
N THR A 3 28.24 -30.81 14.86
CA THR A 3 27.75 -31.23 13.55
C THR A 3 27.66 -29.99 12.67
N ARG A 4 28.59 -29.85 11.72
CA ARG A 4 28.49 -28.86 10.65
C ARG A 4 27.22 -29.20 9.86
N GLY A 5 26.34 -28.20 9.66
CA GLY A 5 25.12 -28.37 8.85
C GLY A 5 25.45 -28.86 7.44
N LYS A 6 24.46 -29.45 6.77
CA LYS A 6 24.62 -29.91 5.38
C LYS A 6 24.69 -28.69 4.46
N ASP A 7 25.67 -28.66 3.57
CA ASP A 7 25.73 -27.69 2.49
C ASP A 7 24.62 -28.01 1.48
N VAL A 8 23.75 -27.03 1.21
CA VAL A 8 22.68 -27.12 0.21
C VAL A 8 23.04 -26.20 -0.93
N TYR A 9 23.15 -26.76 -2.13
CA TYR A 9 23.34 -26.00 -3.36
C TYR A 9 22.00 -25.82 -4.02
N LEU A 10 21.60 -24.57 -4.21
CA LEU A 10 20.41 -24.22 -4.96
C LEU A 10 20.78 -24.20 -6.45
N THR A 11 20.10 -25.00 -7.27
CA THR A 11 20.35 -25.12 -8.71
C THR A 11 19.10 -24.71 -9.48
N GLY A 12 19.23 -23.76 -10.42
CA GLY A 12 18.15 -23.22 -11.26
C GLY A 12 18.34 -21.73 -11.56
N ASP A 13 17.49 -21.16 -12.41
CA ASP A 13 17.33 -19.70 -12.53
C ASP A 13 16.59 -19.22 -11.29
N ILE A 14 17.34 -18.97 -10.22
CA ILE A 14 16.81 -18.52 -8.95
C ILE A 14 17.03 -17.03 -8.88
N ASP A 15 15.94 -16.31 -8.76
CA ASP A 15 15.96 -14.89 -8.47
C ASP A 15 16.65 -14.68 -7.10
N GLY A 16 17.85 -14.12 -7.15
CA GLY A 16 18.67 -13.86 -5.98
C GLY A 16 18.02 -12.89 -5.00
N GLU A 17 17.16 -12.00 -5.48
CA GLU A 17 16.41 -11.05 -4.67
C GLU A 17 15.31 -11.77 -3.90
N GLN A 18 14.55 -12.63 -4.59
CA GLN A 18 13.52 -13.46 -3.95
C GLN A 18 14.13 -14.41 -2.90
N LEU A 19 15.30 -14.97 -3.17
CA LEU A 19 16.01 -15.81 -2.21
C LEU A 19 16.50 -15.03 -0.99
N ALA A 20 17.03 -13.81 -1.19
CA ALA A 20 17.47 -12.95 -0.09
C ALA A 20 16.30 -12.56 0.81
N ILE A 21 15.15 -12.23 0.21
CA ILE A 21 13.92 -11.91 0.94
C ILE A 21 13.43 -13.13 1.74
N TYR A 22 13.37 -14.32 1.15
CA TYR A 22 12.96 -15.53 1.89
C TYR A 22 13.96 -15.92 2.99
N LEU A 23 15.27 -15.72 2.78
CA LEU A 23 16.27 -15.96 3.82
C LEU A 23 16.12 -14.97 4.97
N ILE A 24 15.93 -13.67 4.68
CA ILE A 24 15.65 -12.66 5.71
C ILE A 24 14.39 -13.06 6.47
N ARG A 25 13.30 -13.41 5.79
CA ARG A 25 12.04 -13.87 6.40
C ARG A 25 12.20 -15.11 7.26
N LEU A 26 12.96 -16.10 6.81
CA LEU A 26 13.23 -17.31 7.57
C LEU A 26 14.07 -17.01 8.83
N ILE A 27 15.01 -16.07 8.72
CA ILE A 27 15.84 -15.61 9.84
C ILE A 27 15.02 -14.76 10.82
N THR A 28 14.05 -13.97 10.34
CA THR A 28 13.20 -13.08 11.15
C THR A 28 11.92 -13.75 11.67
N GLY A 29 11.59 -14.96 11.21
CA GLY A 29 10.36 -15.68 11.59
C GLY A 29 9.11 -15.24 10.83
N ASP A 30 9.26 -14.42 9.80
CA ASP A 30 8.19 -13.70 9.10
C ASP A 30 7.77 -14.38 7.78
N VAL A 31 7.37 -15.65 7.87
CA VAL A 31 7.12 -16.48 6.67
C VAL A 31 5.75 -16.19 6.02
N ALA A 32 4.84 -15.49 6.72
CA ALA A 32 3.43 -15.33 6.31
C ALA A 32 3.04 -13.92 5.80
N ALA A 33 3.93 -12.92 5.83
CA ALA A 33 3.56 -11.51 5.65
C ALA A 33 3.30 -11.02 4.21
N HIS A 34 3.15 -11.92 3.23
CA HIS A 34 2.70 -11.50 1.89
C HIS A 34 1.71 -12.49 1.29
N PRO A 35 0.65 -11.99 0.62
CA PRO A 35 -0.25 -12.81 -0.16
C PRO A 35 0.49 -13.45 -1.35
N ASP A 36 0.16 -14.70 -1.62
CA ASP A 36 0.47 -15.35 -2.89
C ASP A 36 -0.39 -14.71 -3.99
N ALA A 37 0.11 -14.62 -5.23
CA ALA A 37 -0.59 -13.98 -6.34
C ALA A 37 -1.95 -14.65 -6.67
N THR A 38 -2.20 -15.83 -6.09
CA THR A 38 -3.43 -16.60 -6.19
C THR A 38 -4.58 -16.07 -5.33
N LEU A 39 -4.38 -15.06 -4.47
CA LEU A 39 -5.45 -14.53 -3.60
C LEU A 39 -6.39 -13.52 -4.31
N ILE A 40 -6.09 -13.13 -5.54
CA ILE A 40 -7.01 -12.41 -6.43
C ILE A 40 -7.84 -13.43 -7.24
N GLU A 41 -8.44 -14.42 -6.57
CA GLU A 41 -9.48 -15.22 -7.22
C GLU A 41 -10.83 -14.49 -7.16
N SER A 42 -11.53 -14.57 -8.29
CA SER A 42 -12.63 -13.71 -8.68
C SER A 42 -13.95 -14.22 -8.12
N GLU A 43 -14.55 -13.46 -7.20
CA GLU A 43 -16.00 -13.48 -7.04
C GLU A 43 -16.60 -12.25 -7.74
N PRO A 44 -17.69 -12.41 -8.52
CA PRO A 44 -18.32 -11.30 -9.19
C PRO A 44 -19.30 -10.63 -8.23
N THR A 45 -18.97 -9.42 -7.76
CA THR A 45 -19.98 -8.53 -7.18
C THR A 45 -19.95 -7.16 -7.83
N SER A 46 -20.97 -6.97 -8.65
CA SER A 46 -21.53 -5.71 -9.11
C SER A 46 -21.92 -4.85 -7.91
N GLU A 47 -21.28 -3.70 -7.76
CA GLU A 47 -21.90 -2.38 -7.67
C GLU A 47 -20.77 -1.35 -7.65
N ALA A 48 -20.77 -0.43 -8.61
CA ALA A 48 -19.86 0.71 -8.60
C ALA A 48 -20.22 1.58 -7.39
N ALA A 49 -19.46 1.43 -6.30
CA ALA A 49 -19.52 2.38 -5.21
C ALA A 49 -18.88 3.69 -5.71
N ASN A 50 -19.71 4.74 -5.80
CA ASN A 50 -19.19 6.09 -5.77
C ASN A 50 -18.29 6.20 -4.54
N LEU A 51 -17.00 6.45 -4.76
CA LEU A 51 -16.11 6.96 -3.73
C LEU A 51 -16.71 8.28 -3.24
N VAL A 52 -17.46 8.19 -2.15
CA VAL A 52 -17.80 9.34 -1.31
C VAL A 52 -16.45 9.86 -0.83
N GLU A 53 -16.16 11.13 -1.09
CA GLU A 53 -15.03 11.82 -0.48
C GLU A 53 -15.05 11.49 1.01
N PRO A 54 -13.95 10.97 1.61
CA PRO A 54 -13.92 10.80 3.05
C PRO A 54 -14.08 12.20 3.65
N ASP A 55 -15.25 12.44 4.23
CA ASP A 55 -15.49 13.60 5.09
C ASP A 55 -14.51 13.44 6.25
N ALA A 56 -13.37 14.12 6.13
CA ALA A 56 -12.26 14.09 7.06
C ALA A 56 -12.64 14.85 8.33
N THR A 57 -13.65 14.36 9.04
CA THR A 57 -14.04 14.83 10.38
C THR A 57 -14.64 13.67 11.17
N GLU A 58 -13.81 12.71 11.55
CA GLU A 58 -13.89 12.08 12.88
C GLU A 58 -12.47 11.60 13.21
N ASP A 59 -11.91 12.13 14.30
CA ASP A 59 -10.59 11.78 14.85
C ASP A 59 -10.51 10.27 15.15
N ALA A 60 -10.22 9.44 14.15
CA ALA A 60 -9.66 8.12 14.36
C ALA A 60 -8.15 8.28 14.58
N ALA A 61 -7.78 9.09 15.59
CA ALA A 61 -6.39 9.24 15.95
C ALA A 61 -5.84 7.85 16.32
N LEU A 62 -4.82 7.40 15.60
CA LEU A 62 -3.96 6.25 15.92
C LEU A 62 -3.27 6.37 17.29
N VAL A 63 -3.56 7.43 18.05
CA VAL A 63 -2.85 7.86 19.24
C VAL A 63 -3.64 7.41 20.48
N PRO A 64 -3.26 6.29 21.13
CA PRO A 64 -3.70 6.06 22.50
C PRO A 64 -3.24 7.24 23.36
N GLU A 65 -4.13 7.83 24.15
CA GLU A 65 -3.76 8.91 25.07
C GLU A 65 -2.76 8.38 26.10
N PHE A 66 -1.47 8.69 25.91
CA PHE A 66 -0.44 8.35 26.87
C PHE A 66 -0.54 9.27 28.09
N PRO A 67 -0.38 8.74 29.32
CA PRO A 67 -0.26 9.59 30.49
C PRO A 67 0.90 10.57 30.30
N ALA A 68 0.70 11.83 30.71
CA ALA A 68 1.75 12.84 30.64
C ALA A 68 3.05 12.34 31.28
N ASP A 69 4.20 12.73 30.71
CA ASP A 69 5.55 12.37 31.19
C ASP A 69 5.78 12.95 32.60
N ASP A 70 5.22 12.28 33.61
CA ASP A 70 5.44 12.55 35.01
C ASP A 70 6.72 11.82 35.44
N PRO A 71 7.81 12.55 35.73
CA PRO A 71 9.09 11.94 36.10
C PRO A 71 9.03 11.14 37.42
N ALA A 72 7.94 11.25 38.19
CA ALA A 72 7.71 10.46 39.39
C ALA A 72 7.12 9.07 39.11
N LEU A 73 6.58 8.83 37.91
CA LEU A 73 6.03 7.53 37.51
C LEU A 73 7.09 6.71 36.78
N PRO A 74 7.11 5.37 36.96
CA PRO A 74 7.95 4.51 36.14
C PRO A 74 7.50 4.63 34.66
N PRO A 75 8.44 4.58 33.69
CA PRO A 75 8.09 4.56 32.29
C PRO A 75 7.20 3.35 31.99
N LEU A 76 6.26 3.51 31.07
CA LEU A 76 5.43 2.41 30.61
C LEU A 76 6.29 1.37 29.90
N THR A 77 5.90 0.11 29.94
CA THR A 77 6.46 -0.89 29.04
C THR A 77 5.66 -0.91 27.73
N VAL A 78 6.27 -1.40 26.65
CA VAL A 78 5.55 -1.62 25.39
C VAL A 78 4.35 -2.58 25.58
N LYS A 79 4.46 -3.51 26.54
CA LYS A 79 3.35 -4.37 26.92
C LYS A 79 2.19 -3.60 27.58
N ASP A 80 2.48 -2.63 28.43
CA ASP A 80 1.45 -1.79 29.05
C ASP A 80 0.69 -0.99 27.98
N ILE A 81 1.42 -0.48 26.97
CA ILE A 81 0.82 0.21 25.83
C ILE A 81 -0.05 -0.73 25.00
N PHE A 82 0.46 -1.93 24.69
CA PHE A 82 -0.31 -2.94 23.97
C PHE A 82 -1.62 -3.30 24.70
N ASP A 83 -1.54 -3.53 26.02
CA ASP A 83 -2.70 -3.87 26.83
C ASP A 83 -3.70 -2.70 26.89
N LEU A 84 -3.21 -1.45 26.93
CA LEU A 84 -4.04 -0.24 26.83
C LEU A 84 -4.76 -0.17 25.48
N THR A 85 -4.02 -0.20 24.36
CA THR A 85 -4.58 -0.11 23.00
C THR A 85 -5.62 -1.20 22.75
N LYS A 86 -5.36 -2.44 23.18
CA LYS A 86 -6.30 -3.56 23.05
C LYS A 86 -7.61 -3.37 23.81
N THR A 87 -7.61 -2.54 24.86
CA THR A 87 -8.80 -2.25 25.66
C THR A 87 -9.52 -0.96 25.27
N SER A 88 -8.82 -0.03 24.64
CA SER A 88 -9.33 1.30 24.27
C SER A 88 -9.70 1.43 22.80
N SER A 89 -9.26 0.50 21.95
CA SER A 89 -9.49 0.51 20.51
C SER A 89 -10.03 -0.83 20.02
N ASP A 90 -10.90 -0.78 19.01
CA ASP A 90 -11.34 -1.98 18.27
C ASP A 90 -10.29 -2.44 17.24
N MET A 91 -9.21 -1.67 17.07
CA MET A 91 -8.13 -1.97 16.15
C MET A 91 -7.42 -3.28 16.51
N PRO A 92 -7.28 -4.22 15.55
CA PRO A 92 -6.50 -5.42 15.76
C PRO A 92 -5.03 -5.09 16.04
N VAL A 93 -4.51 -5.58 17.15
CA VAL A 93 -3.08 -5.44 17.54
C VAL A 93 -2.45 -6.77 17.91
N ARG A 94 -1.16 -6.95 17.63
CA ARG A 94 -0.34 -8.09 18.09
C ARG A 94 0.96 -7.61 18.69
N LEU A 95 1.44 -8.32 19.71
CA LEU A 95 2.73 -8.07 20.34
C LEU A 95 3.57 -9.35 20.31
N ASP A 96 4.74 -9.27 19.70
CA ASP A 96 5.78 -10.30 19.78
C ASP A 96 6.94 -9.79 20.63
N GLU A 97 6.92 -10.13 21.91
CA GLU A 97 7.97 -9.72 22.85
C GLU A 97 9.32 -10.42 22.60
N THR A 98 9.33 -11.53 21.86
CA THR A 98 10.53 -12.32 21.57
C THR A 98 11.32 -11.65 20.45
N HIS A 99 10.64 -11.31 19.36
CA HIS A 99 11.25 -10.66 18.19
C HIS A 99 11.18 -9.14 18.24
N LYS A 100 10.49 -8.59 19.26
CA LYS A 100 10.28 -7.15 19.46
C LYS A 100 9.47 -6.53 18.33
N PHE A 101 8.35 -7.17 17.97
CA PHE A 101 7.39 -6.61 17.02
C PHE A 101 6.14 -6.09 17.74
N TYR A 102 5.69 -4.91 17.31
CA TYR A 102 4.39 -4.35 17.65
C TYR A 102 3.62 -4.17 16.34
N ASP A 103 2.58 -4.98 16.15
CA ASP A 103 1.77 -4.96 14.94
C ASP A 103 0.43 -4.31 15.20
N PHE A 104 -0.03 -3.52 14.25
CA PHE A 104 -1.39 -3.00 14.21
C PHE A 104 -1.95 -3.11 12.79
N GLN A 105 -3.26 -3.25 12.70
CA GLN A 105 -4.01 -3.34 11.45
C GLN A 105 -4.76 -2.04 11.23
N SER A 106 -4.75 -1.51 10.00
CA SER A 106 -5.70 -0.47 9.60
C SER A 106 -6.98 -1.11 9.08
N ASP A 107 -8.12 -0.73 9.67
CA ASP A 107 -9.41 -1.37 9.38
C ASP A 107 -10.04 -0.91 8.05
N ASP A 108 -9.58 0.23 7.52
CA ASP A 108 -10.23 0.95 6.41
C ASP A 108 -9.63 0.67 5.03
N LEU A 109 -8.63 -0.21 4.92
CA LEU A 109 -7.89 -0.41 3.68
C LEU A 109 -8.05 -1.83 3.15
N ASP A 110 -8.97 -2.01 2.19
CA ASP A 110 -9.04 -3.22 1.37
C ASP A 110 -7.94 -3.19 0.30
N ILE A 111 -7.16 -4.27 0.19
CA ILE A 111 -6.02 -4.35 -0.73
C ILE A 111 -6.46 -4.17 -2.19
N LYS A 112 -7.63 -4.68 -2.57
CA LYS A 112 -8.15 -4.57 -3.94
C LYS A 112 -8.51 -3.13 -4.26
N GLU A 113 -9.28 -2.49 -3.39
CA GLU A 113 -9.64 -1.08 -3.54
C GLU A 113 -8.40 -0.19 -3.59
N TYR A 114 -7.40 -0.51 -2.76
CA TYR A 114 -6.15 0.22 -2.70
C TYR A 114 -5.28 0.05 -3.95
N ALA A 115 -5.24 -1.17 -4.52
CA ALA A 115 -4.57 -1.45 -5.78
C ALA A 115 -5.28 -0.78 -6.97
N GLU A 116 -6.62 -0.79 -7.01
CA GLU A 116 -7.44 -0.11 -8.02
C GLU A 116 -7.29 1.42 -7.95
N ALA A 117 -7.26 1.99 -6.73
CA ALA A 117 -6.99 3.40 -6.51
C ALA A 117 -5.60 3.78 -7.03
N TYR A 118 -4.57 2.98 -6.73
CA TYR A 118 -3.21 3.22 -7.22
C TYR A 118 -3.13 3.14 -8.75
N HIS A 119 -3.85 2.21 -9.38
CA HIS A 119 -3.93 2.15 -10.84
C HIS A 119 -4.55 3.41 -11.44
N THR A 120 -5.61 3.92 -10.82
CA THR A 120 -6.39 5.05 -11.32
C THR A 120 -5.66 6.38 -11.11
N ASN A 121 -5.10 6.61 -9.92
CA ASN A 121 -4.38 7.83 -9.57
C ASN A 121 -3.16 7.54 -8.67
N PRO A 122 -2.03 7.09 -9.24
CA PRO A 122 -0.88 6.62 -8.46
C PRO A 122 -0.25 7.72 -7.59
N GLU A 123 -0.31 8.98 -8.02
CA GLU A 123 0.25 10.11 -7.25
C GLU A 123 -0.59 10.40 -6.01
N GLU A 124 -1.91 10.42 -6.14
CA GLU A 124 -2.82 10.69 -5.03
C GLU A 124 -2.84 9.54 -4.03
N THR A 125 -2.89 8.29 -4.51
CA THR A 125 -2.83 7.12 -3.63
C THR A 125 -1.49 7.04 -2.90
N ARG A 126 -0.37 7.34 -3.56
CA ARG A 126 0.94 7.42 -2.90
C ARG A 126 0.95 8.50 -1.82
N LYS A 127 0.35 9.66 -2.08
CA LYS A 127 0.26 10.74 -1.07
C LYS A 127 -0.54 10.30 0.16
N MET A 128 -1.65 9.60 -0.02
CA MET A 128 -2.42 9.02 1.10
C MET A 128 -1.59 7.99 1.88
N ALA A 129 -0.83 7.16 1.16
CA ALA A 129 0.07 6.20 1.79
C ALA A 129 1.19 6.86 2.60
N GLU A 130 1.75 7.96 2.09
CA GLU A 130 2.77 8.74 2.80
C GLU A 130 2.19 9.36 4.09
N GLN A 131 0.92 9.80 4.08
CA GLN A 131 0.24 10.28 5.29
C GLN A 131 0.10 9.18 6.36
N LEU A 132 -0.32 7.98 5.96
CA LEU A 132 -0.41 6.83 6.88
C LEU A 132 0.97 6.43 7.43
N LEU A 133 2.02 6.53 6.60
CA LEU A 133 3.39 6.28 7.03
C LEU A 133 3.85 7.31 8.06
N ASP A 134 3.53 8.59 7.86
CA ASP A 134 3.83 9.66 8.83
C ASP A 134 3.12 9.41 10.16
N GLU A 135 1.85 8.99 10.15
CA GLU A 135 1.10 8.62 11.36
C GLU A 135 1.74 7.45 12.11
N LEU A 136 2.19 6.41 11.40
CA LEU A 136 2.94 5.29 12.00
C LEU A 136 4.26 5.77 12.61
N MET A 137 4.98 6.67 11.93
CA MET A 137 6.24 7.22 12.41
C MET A 137 6.05 8.03 13.71
N ASP A 138 5.01 8.86 13.75
CA ASP A 138 4.63 9.62 14.94
C ASP A 138 4.24 8.68 16.09
N LEU A 139 3.42 7.67 15.84
CA LEU A 139 3.06 6.65 16.84
C LEU A 139 4.30 5.91 17.38
N SER A 140 5.21 5.49 16.51
CA SER A 140 6.48 4.89 16.90
C SER A 140 7.27 5.82 17.82
N GLN A 141 7.35 7.10 17.48
CA GLN A 141 8.07 8.09 18.29
C GLN A 141 7.42 8.31 19.66
N GLU A 142 6.10 8.38 19.72
CA GLU A 142 5.36 8.53 20.98
C GLU A 142 5.57 7.31 21.89
N ILE A 143 5.43 6.10 21.36
CA ILE A 143 5.66 4.87 22.10
C ILE A 143 7.11 4.79 22.59
N ASN A 144 8.08 5.09 21.73
CA ASN A 144 9.49 5.08 22.10
C ASN A 144 9.79 6.10 23.21
N THR A 145 9.12 7.25 23.20
CA THR A 145 9.23 8.28 24.23
C THR A 145 8.62 7.82 25.55
N ALA A 146 7.38 7.32 25.53
CA ALA A 146 6.65 6.85 26.70
C ALA A 146 7.35 5.67 27.40
N THR A 147 7.98 4.80 26.60
CA THR A 147 8.63 3.58 27.10
C THR A 147 10.13 3.70 27.32
N LYS A 148 10.75 4.77 26.81
CA LYS A 148 12.20 4.99 26.84
C LYS A 148 12.98 3.82 26.23
N THR A 149 12.41 3.13 25.25
CA THR A 149 13.07 2.09 24.45
C THR A 149 12.89 2.38 22.97
N THR A 150 13.79 1.84 22.15
CA THR A 150 13.66 1.82 20.69
C THR A 150 13.86 0.40 20.15
N ASP A 151 13.80 -0.60 21.02
CA ASP A 151 14.13 -1.99 20.67
C ASP A 151 13.03 -2.65 19.84
N TYR A 152 11.83 -2.06 19.81
CA TYR A 152 10.69 -2.57 19.05
C TYR A 152 10.67 -2.05 17.62
N THR A 153 10.14 -2.89 16.75
CA THR A 153 9.83 -2.60 15.35
C THR A 153 8.32 -2.56 15.21
N PHE A 154 7.81 -1.44 14.69
CA PHE A 154 6.39 -1.18 14.52
C PHE A 154 6.00 -1.55 13.09
N ARG A 155 4.94 -2.34 12.96
CA ARG A 155 4.46 -2.84 11.67
C ARG A 155 2.99 -2.53 11.51
N GLN A 156 2.67 -1.85 10.42
CA GLN A 156 1.30 -1.60 10.02
C GLN A 156 0.91 -2.60 8.94
N TYR A 157 -0.24 -3.24 9.13
CA TYR A 157 -0.83 -4.14 8.14
C TYR A 157 -2.13 -3.54 7.59
N ILE A 158 -2.44 -3.89 6.34
CA ILE A 158 -3.68 -3.55 5.64
C ILE A 158 -4.31 -4.81 5.04
N GLY A 159 -5.56 -4.72 4.64
CA GLY A 159 -6.30 -5.80 4.01
C GLY A 159 -7.08 -6.68 4.97
N LYS A 160 -7.89 -7.57 4.37
CA LYS A 160 -8.70 -8.55 5.07
C LYS A 160 -8.44 -9.95 4.48
N PRO A 161 -8.09 -10.95 5.31
CA PRO A 161 -8.20 -10.97 6.78
C PRO A 161 -7.11 -10.16 7.51
N ASP A 162 -7.30 -9.91 8.82
CA ASP A 162 -6.37 -9.12 9.63
C ASP A 162 -4.92 -9.60 9.46
N PHE A 163 -4.02 -8.63 9.32
CA PHE A 163 -2.59 -8.80 9.18
C PHE A 163 -2.14 -9.57 7.93
N GLU A 164 -2.88 -9.42 6.82
CA GLU A 164 -2.58 -10.06 5.55
C GLU A 164 -1.41 -9.40 4.80
N LEU A 165 -1.45 -8.08 4.61
CA LEU A 165 -0.45 -7.35 3.83
C LEU A 165 0.30 -6.35 4.71
N LEU A 166 1.61 -6.53 4.82
CA LEU A 166 2.47 -5.53 5.45
C LEU A 166 2.45 -4.25 4.60
N PHE A 167 2.03 -3.14 5.21
CA PHE A 167 2.00 -1.83 4.58
C PHE A 167 3.32 -1.08 4.83
N ALA A 168 3.75 -1.03 6.09
CA ALA A 168 4.97 -0.34 6.47
C ALA A 168 5.63 -1.00 7.69
N GLN A 169 6.95 -0.89 7.76
CA GLN A 169 7.75 -1.27 8.91
C GLN A 169 8.66 -0.12 9.32
N VAL A 170 8.61 0.24 10.60
CA VAL A 170 9.41 1.31 11.18
C VAL A 170 10.20 0.80 12.37
N LYS A 171 11.49 1.15 12.44
CA LYS A 171 12.36 0.87 13.58
C LYS A 171 13.24 2.06 13.87
N ASN A 172 13.35 2.47 15.13
CA ASN A 172 14.17 3.64 15.53
C ASN A 172 13.85 4.91 14.71
N ASN A 173 12.57 5.15 14.39
CA ASN A 173 12.14 6.25 13.51
C ASN A 173 12.80 6.22 12.13
N HIS A 174 13.12 5.03 11.63
CA HIS A 174 13.54 4.78 10.26
C HIS A 174 12.57 3.80 9.61
N VAL A 175 12.24 4.06 8.35
CA VAL A 175 11.39 3.18 7.54
C VAL A 175 12.27 2.06 6.98
N ASP A 176 12.01 0.84 7.43
CA ASP A 176 12.70 -0.37 6.95
C ASP A 176 11.97 -0.97 5.73
N TYR A 177 10.65 -0.80 5.66
CA TYR A 177 9.81 -1.27 4.56
C TYR A 177 8.63 -0.33 4.34
N PHE A 178 8.28 -0.13 3.06
CA PHE A 178 7.09 0.59 2.64
C PHE A 178 6.53 -0.03 1.36
N LEU A 179 5.24 -0.36 1.37
CA LEU A 179 4.56 -1.12 0.32
C LEU A 179 4.68 -0.49 -1.07
N PHE A 180 4.64 0.85 -1.17
CA PHE A 180 4.73 1.56 -2.46
C PHE A 180 6.13 1.62 -3.05
N ASP A 181 7.14 1.24 -2.27
CA ASP A 181 8.49 1.04 -2.76
C ASP A 181 8.75 -0.45 -3.07
N ASP A 182 7.78 -1.35 -2.82
CA ASP A 182 7.84 -2.76 -3.16
C ASP A 182 7.51 -2.98 -4.66
N PRO A 183 8.46 -3.43 -5.49
CA PRO A 183 8.23 -3.68 -6.91
C PRO A 183 7.10 -4.69 -7.17
N LYS A 184 6.85 -5.63 -6.25
CA LYS A 184 5.79 -6.63 -6.40
C LYS A 184 4.42 -6.03 -6.24
N PHE A 185 4.24 -5.12 -5.28
CA PHE A 185 2.98 -4.40 -5.13
C PHE A 185 2.69 -3.56 -6.38
N ILE A 186 3.70 -2.86 -6.89
CA ILE A 186 3.57 -2.08 -8.14
C ILE A 186 3.19 -2.98 -9.31
N GLN A 187 3.73 -4.21 -9.39
CA GLN A 187 3.35 -5.17 -10.41
C GLN A 187 1.91 -5.64 -10.24
N ILE A 188 1.52 -6.05 -9.03
CA ILE A 188 0.16 -6.50 -8.72
C ILE A 188 -0.86 -5.39 -9.04
N ALA A 189 -0.60 -4.15 -8.63
CA ALA A 189 -1.51 -3.04 -8.92
C ALA A 189 -1.61 -2.70 -10.41
N LYS A 190 -0.58 -3.03 -11.21
CA LYS A 190 -0.65 -2.93 -12.68
C LYS A 190 -1.46 -4.07 -13.30
N GLU A 191 -1.43 -5.26 -12.70
CA GLU A 191 -2.11 -6.47 -13.20
C GLU A 191 -3.55 -6.62 -12.67
N ALA A 192 -3.89 -5.98 -11.55
CA ALA A 192 -5.19 -6.10 -10.87
C ALA A 192 -6.37 -5.54 -11.68
N VAL A 193 -6.12 -4.76 -12.73
CA VAL A 193 -7.15 -4.34 -13.68
C VAL A 193 -6.99 -5.17 -14.94
N PRO A 194 -7.91 -6.13 -15.24
CA PRO A 194 -7.91 -6.77 -16.54
C PRO A 194 -8.08 -5.69 -17.61
N GLU A 195 -7.25 -5.71 -18.65
CA GLU A 195 -7.51 -4.98 -19.89
C GLU A 195 -9.00 -5.16 -20.21
N GLN A 196 -9.77 -4.07 -20.13
CA GLN A 196 -11.14 -4.08 -20.62
C GLN A 196 -11.02 -4.35 -22.12
N THR A 197 -11.19 -5.63 -22.45
CA THR A 197 -11.36 -6.13 -23.79
C THR A 197 -12.43 -5.30 -24.47
N SER A 198 -12.02 -4.70 -25.57
CA SER A 198 -12.80 -3.87 -26.47
C SER A 198 -14.18 -4.48 -26.68
N SER A 199 -15.20 -3.81 -26.17
CA SER A 199 -16.57 -4.05 -26.61
C SER A 199 -16.74 -3.38 -27.96
N ASP A 200 -16.41 -4.10 -29.03
CA ASP A 200 -16.93 -3.82 -30.37
C ASP A 200 -18.46 -3.79 -30.28
N GLN A 201 -19.04 -2.59 -30.30
CA GLN A 201 -20.45 -2.42 -30.66
C GLN A 201 -20.56 -1.67 -31.99
N PRO A 202 -21.38 -2.18 -32.94
CA PRO A 202 -21.52 -1.55 -34.25
C PRO A 202 -22.32 -0.25 -34.14
N LEU A 203 -21.90 0.71 -34.95
CA LEU A 203 -22.53 2.00 -35.25
C LEU A 203 -24.05 1.93 -35.44
N THR A 204 -24.77 2.86 -34.79
CA THR A 204 -26.00 3.44 -35.35
C THR A 204 -25.99 4.96 -35.19
N ASP A 205 -26.03 5.64 -36.34
CA ASP A 205 -26.23 7.07 -36.56
C ASP A 205 -27.51 7.63 -35.91
N ALA A 206 -27.42 8.84 -35.31
CA ALA A 206 -28.35 9.96 -35.56
C ALA A 206 -27.94 11.26 -34.82
N THR A 207 -27.46 12.21 -35.63
CA THR A 207 -27.41 13.70 -35.60
C THR A 207 -28.11 14.49 -34.46
N THR A 208 -27.42 15.46 -33.82
CA THR A 208 -27.49 16.97 -33.98
C THR A 208 -27.08 17.70 -32.68
N GLY A 209 -26.08 18.61 -32.71
CA GLY A 209 -25.46 19.31 -31.53
C GLY A 209 -26.22 20.53 -30.97
N PRO A 210 -25.61 21.45 -30.17
CA PRO A 210 -24.21 21.54 -29.73
C PRO A 210 -24.02 21.64 -28.19
N ALA A 211 -23.20 20.75 -27.63
CA ALA A 211 -22.49 20.97 -26.36
C ALA A 211 -21.12 20.33 -26.54
N GLN A 212 -20.05 21.14 -26.49
CA GLN A 212 -18.67 20.67 -26.66
C GLN A 212 -18.36 19.62 -25.57
N PRO A 213 -18.08 18.35 -25.91
CA PRO A 213 -17.88 17.33 -24.90
C PRO A 213 -16.40 17.24 -24.55
N ALA A 214 -16.07 17.42 -23.27
CA ALA A 214 -14.76 17.06 -22.70
C ALA A 214 -14.40 15.57 -22.92
N THR A 215 -15.37 14.76 -23.36
CA THR A 215 -15.25 13.34 -23.68
C THR A 215 -14.43 13.08 -24.95
N ASP A 216 -14.47 13.96 -25.96
CA ASP A 216 -13.69 13.79 -27.20
C ASP A 216 -12.21 14.10 -26.98
N LEU A 217 -11.93 15.10 -26.14
CA LEU A 217 -10.56 15.53 -25.83
C LEU A 217 -9.77 14.43 -25.11
N ALA A 218 -10.41 13.73 -24.17
CA ALA A 218 -9.78 12.63 -23.44
C ALA A 218 -9.52 11.42 -24.34
N ALA A 219 -10.41 11.13 -25.29
CA ALA A 219 -10.22 10.09 -26.30
C ALA A 219 -9.06 10.43 -27.26
N GLU A 220 -8.99 11.67 -27.75
CA GLU A 220 -7.89 12.12 -28.61
C GLU A 220 -6.53 12.13 -27.87
N LEU A 221 -6.49 12.50 -26.59
CA LEU A 221 -5.26 12.41 -25.78
C LEU A 221 -4.79 10.97 -25.56
N ARG A 222 -5.72 10.01 -25.43
CA ARG A 222 -5.39 8.59 -25.34
C ARG A 222 -4.84 8.04 -26.65
N GLN A 223 -5.44 8.39 -27.79
CA GLN A 223 -4.90 8.03 -29.12
C GLN A 223 -3.50 8.62 -29.35
N LEU A 224 -3.28 9.87 -28.95
CA LEU A 224 -1.97 10.49 -29.06
C LEU A 224 -0.92 9.78 -28.19
N LYS A 225 -1.28 9.28 -27.00
CA LYS A 225 -0.37 8.53 -26.14
C LYS A 225 -0.04 7.15 -26.74
N GLN A 226 -1.05 6.47 -27.28
CA GLN A 226 -0.88 5.20 -27.96
C GLN A 226 0.09 5.31 -29.16
N LEU A 227 0.00 6.38 -29.94
CA LEU A 227 0.92 6.62 -31.06
C LEU A 227 2.37 6.90 -30.62
N VAL A 228 2.59 7.38 -29.39
CA VAL A 228 3.95 7.50 -28.82
C VAL A 228 4.48 6.15 -28.38
N ASP A 229 3.63 5.35 -27.76
CA ASP A 229 3.99 3.99 -27.30
C ASP A 229 4.25 3.05 -28.50
N GLU A 230 3.62 3.30 -29.65
CA GLU A 230 3.87 2.63 -30.93
C GLU A 230 5.07 3.22 -31.73
N ASP A 231 5.79 4.21 -31.16
CA ASP A 231 6.93 4.92 -31.76
C ASP A 231 6.61 5.61 -33.10
N VAL A 232 5.32 5.88 -33.35
CA VAL A 232 4.79 6.59 -34.53
C VAL A 232 4.89 8.10 -34.34
N LEU A 233 4.77 8.58 -33.09
CA LEU A 233 4.99 9.97 -32.69
C LEU A 233 6.15 10.08 -31.73
N THR A 234 7.01 11.07 -31.92
CA THR A 234 8.03 11.38 -30.93
C THR A 234 7.41 12.06 -29.70
N PRO A 235 8.05 11.97 -28.51
CA PRO A 235 7.58 12.64 -27.29
C PRO A 235 7.41 14.17 -27.44
N GLU A 236 8.21 14.80 -28.31
CA GLU A 236 8.12 16.23 -28.60
C GLU A 236 6.89 16.58 -29.45
N GLU A 237 6.57 15.74 -30.45
CA GLU A 237 5.38 15.90 -31.29
C GLU A 237 4.09 15.65 -30.50
N PHE A 238 4.12 14.70 -29.56
CA PHE A 238 3.03 14.48 -28.61
C PHE A 238 2.76 15.72 -27.75
N LYS A 239 3.82 16.34 -27.20
CA LYS A 239 3.68 17.55 -26.38
C LYS A 239 3.14 18.73 -27.17
N ALA A 240 3.55 18.88 -28.43
CA ALA A 240 3.05 19.93 -29.33
C ALA A 240 1.57 19.71 -29.68
N LYS A 241 1.17 18.48 -30.05
CA LYS A 241 -0.22 18.13 -30.36
C LYS A 241 -1.13 18.22 -29.13
N LYS A 242 -0.67 17.77 -27.96
CA LYS A 242 -1.38 17.90 -26.68
C LYS A 242 -1.65 19.37 -26.33
N LYS A 243 -0.68 20.26 -26.53
CA LYS A 243 -0.87 21.71 -26.33
C LYS A 243 -1.88 22.31 -27.30
N GLN A 244 -1.78 21.95 -28.58
CA GLN A 244 -2.75 22.39 -29.60
C GLN A 244 -4.17 21.92 -29.28
N LEU A 245 -4.33 20.68 -28.80
CA LEU A 245 -5.61 20.11 -28.38
C LEU A 245 -6.21 20.86 -27.19
N LEU A 246 -5.37 21.17 -26.20
CA LEU A 246 -5.75 21.86 -24.97
C LEU A 246 -5.89 23.39 -25.13
N GLY A 247 -5.56 23.93 -26.31
CA GLY A 247 -5.65 25.36 -26.61
C GLY A 247 -4.67 26.26 -25.84
N ILE A 248 -3.50 25.74 -25.46
CA ILE A 248 -2.47 26.40 -24.63
C ILE A 248 -1.10 26.53 -25.31
#